data_AF-A0A7C4F104-F1
#
_entry.id   AF-A0A7C4F104-F1
#
_cell.length_a   1.000
_cell.length_b   1.000
_cell.length_c   1.000
_cell.angle_alpha   90.00
_cell.angle_beta   90.00
_cell.angle_gamma   90.00
#
_symmetry.space_group_name_H-M   'P 1'
#
loop_
_entity.id
_entity.type
_entity.pdbx_description
1 polymer ?
#
loop_
_entity_poly.entity_id
_entity_poly.type
_entity_poly.pdbx_seq_one_letter_code
_entity_poly.pdbx_strand_id
1 'polypeptide(L)'
;ENNIPLHTYSFKEQYGFTLDEAVKISRENRLKIKPCYICGVLRRSLINTHARRLGFSKVATGHNLDDEAQTILMNYLRGNPSLLARLGPKTGIVEDEGFVQRVKPFYFCTEKEDTIYAILTGVEVDFVECPYHVENYRLEIRDFLNRLDSTVPGVKQGLVNNFLKMLPLLKREYSSSSLGHCKVCGNPSAREVCRACMIMEKIKPFLGGWEA
;
A
#
# COMPACT_ATOMS: atom_id res chain seq x y z
N GLU A 1 -19.47 11.50 15.72
CA GLU A 1 -19.42 10.64 16.92
C GLU A 1 -18.16 10.86 17.76
N ASN A 2 -16.96 10.81 17.19
CA ASN A 2 -15.72 10.92 17.97
C ASN A 2 -14.99 12.29 17.95
N ASN A 3 -15.59 13.33 17.34
CA ASN A 3 -14.97 14.66 17.15
C ASN A 3 -13.58 14.64 16.48
N ILE A 4 -13.28 13.60 15.69
CA ILE A 4 -12.07 13.49 14.90
C ILE A 4 -12.33 14.12 13.52
N PRO A 5 -11.51 15.09 13.07
CA PRO A 5 -11.65 15.66 11.73
C PRO A 5 -11.51 14.60 10.63
N LEU A 6 -12.48 14.57 9.72
CA LEU A 6 -12.46 13.69 8.54
C LEU A 6 -12.18 14.53 7.28
N HIS A 7 -11.09 14.18 6.58
CA HIS A 7 -10.76 14.76 5.28
C HIS A 7 -11.03 13.75 4.16
N THR A 8 -11.92 14.11 3.24
CA THR A 8 -12.33 13.23 2.14
C THR A 8 -11.75 13.73 0.82
N TYR A 9 -11.19 12.81 0.04
CA TYR A 9 -10.64 13.10 -1.28
C TYR A 9 -11.06 12.00 -2.26
N SER A 10 -11.62 12.39 -3.41
CA SER A 10 -12.09 11.43 -4.42
C SER A 10 -11.13 11.33 -5.60
N PHE A 11 -11.02 10.14 -6.21
CA PHE A 11 -10.22 10.01 -7.45
C PHE A 11 -10.79 10.88 -8.58
N LYS A 12 -12.12 11.05 -8.64
CA LYS A 12 -12.77 11.84 -9.68
C LYS A 12 -12.30 13.30 -9.64
N GLU A 13 -12.24 13.91 -8.46
CA GLU A 13 -11.75 15.29 -8.29
C GLU A 13 -10.24 15.39 -8.49
N GLN A 14 -9.47 14.44 -7.95
CA GLN A 14 -8.01 14.56 -7.94
C GLN A 14 -7.35 14.16 -9.28
N TYR A 15 -8.01 13.29 -10.05
CA TYR A 15 -7.45 12.68 -11.26
C TYR A 15 -8.34 12.80 -12.50
N GLY A 16 -9.58 13.28 -12.36
CA GLY A 16 -10.55 13.39 -13.47
C GLY A 16 -11.32 12.09 -13.76
N PHE A 17 -11.02 11.01 -13.05
CA PHE A 17 -11.68 9.71 -13.24
C PHE A 17 -11.90 8.96 -11.93
N THR A 18 -12.90 8.10 -11.91
CA THR A 18 -13.09 7.05 -10.89
C THR A 18 -12.21 5.84 -11.18
N LEU A 19 -12.02 4.97 -10.19
CA LEU A 19 -11.32 3.71 -10.42
C LEU A 19 -11.99 2.88 -11.52
N ASP A 20 -13.32 2.84 -11.55
CA ASP A 20 -14.08 2.06 -12.53
C ASP A 20 -13.91 2.60 -13.95
N GLU A 21 -13.95 3.92 -14.14
CA GLU A 21 -13.64 4.57 -15.42
C GLU A 21 -12.21 4.22 -15.88
N ALA A 22 -11.23 4.28 -14.98
CA ALA A 22 -9.85 3.90 -15.28
C ALA A 22 -9.68 2.42 -15.65
N VAL A 23 -10.39 1.53 -14.96
CA VAL A 23 -10.39 0.09 -15.26
C VAL A 23 -11.04 -0.17 -16.62
N LYS A 24 -12.15 0.50 -16.91
CA LYS A 24 -12.82 0.44 -18.22
C LYS A 24 -11.88 0.89 -19.34
N ILE A 25 -11.26 2.07 -19.20
CA ILE A 25 -10.27 2.59 -20.17
C ILE A 25 -9.12 1.60 -20.37
N SER A 26 -8.58 1.03 -19.29
CA SER A 26 -7.48 0.06 -19.35
C SER A 26 -7.86 -1.21 -20.13
N ARG A 27 -9.10 -1.69 -19.96
CA ARG A 27 -9.63 -2.88 -20.64
C ARG A 27 -9.91 -2.59 -22.13
N GLU A 28 -10.66 -1.53 -22.41
CA GLU A 28 -11.09 -1.17 -23.77
C GLU A 28 -9.89 -0.83 -24.67
N ASN A 29 -8.87 -0.17 -24.12
CA ASN A 29 -7.67 0.26 -24.86
C ASN A 29 -6.48 -0.69 -24.68
N ARG A 30 -6.70 -1.88 -24.10
CA ARG A 30 -5.68 -2.93 -23.91
C ARG A 30 -4.39 -2.43 -23.24
N LEU A 31 -4.49 -1.51 -22.29
CA LEU A 31 -3.35 -0.92 -21.58
C LEU A 31 -2.68 -1.92 -20.61
N LYS A 32 -3.36 -3.04 -20.30
CA LYS A 32 -2.91 -4.12 -19.41
C LYS A 32 -2.53 -3.64 -18.00
N ILE A 33 -3.14 -2.55 -17.52
CA ILE A 33 -2.93 -2.04 -16.15
C ILE A 33 -4.01 -2.64 -15.25
N LYS A 34 -3.59 -3.38 -14.21
CA LYS A 34 -4.50 -4.05 -13.27
C LYS A 34 -5.23 -3.03 -12.35
N PRO A 35 -6.50 -3.26 -11.98
CA PRO A 35 -7.26 -2.38 -11.07
C PRO A 35 -6.52 -2.08 -9.76
N CYS A 36 -6.03 -3.12 -9.08
CA CYS A 36 -5.33 -2.99 -7.79
C CYS A 36 -4.00 -2.22 -7.92
N TYR A 37 -3.35 -2.27 -9.09
CA TYR A 37 -2.16 -1.46 -9.35
C TYR A 37 -2.51 0.02 -9.47
N ILE A 38 -3.58 0.37 -10.20
CA ILE A 38 -4.09 1.75 -10.32
C ILE A 38 -4.47 2.26 -8.93
N CYS A 39 -5.38 1.57 -8.26
CA CYS A 39 -5.89 1.94 -6.94
C CYS A 39 -4.75 2.09 -5.93
N GLY A 40 -3.90 1.08 -5.78
CA GLY A 40 -2.84 1.08 -4.78
C GLY A 40 -1.79 2.17 -5.02
N VAL A 41 -1.40 2.45 -6.27
CA VAL A 41 -0.43 3.51 -6.57
C VAL A 41 -1.03 4.90 -6.34
N LEU A 42 -2.21 5.17 -6.90
CA LEU A 42 -2.86 6.48 -6.81
C LEU A 42 -3.30 6.80 -5.38
N ARG A 43 -3.89 5.83 -4.64
CA ARG A 43 -4.29 6.01 -3.24
C ARG A 43 -3.11 6.42 -2.36
N ARG A 44 -1.97 5.73 -2.48
CA ARG A 44 -0.76 6.08 -1.70
C ARG A 44 -0.22 7.46 -2.09
N SER A 45 -0.30 7.82 -3.37
CA SER A 45 0.09 9.14 -3.85
C SER A 45 -0.77 10.24 -3.22
N LEU A 46 -2.10 10.06 -3.18
CA LEU A 46 -3.03 11.00 -2.56
C LEU A 46 -2.79 11.13 -1.06
N ILE A 47 -2.73 9.99 -0.34
CA ILE A 47 -2.50 9.99 1.10
C ILE A 47 -1.23 10.77 1.44
N ASN A 48 -0.12 10.50 0.75
CA ASN A 48 1.12 11.22 0.97
C ASN A 48 0.99 12.72 0.65
N THR A 49 0.39 13.07 -0.49
CA THR A 49 0.25 14.46 -0.92
C THR A 49 -0.57 15.28 0.07
N HIS A 50 -1.73 14.76 0.49
CA HIS A 50 -2.59 15.47 1.43
C HIS A 50 -2.02 15.49 2.84
N ALA A 51 -1.36 14.42 3.28
CA ALA A 51 -0.66 14.43 4.57
C ALA A 51 0.42 15.52 4.63
N ARG A 52 1.18 15.73 3.53
CA ARG A 52 2.14 16.85 3.44
C ARG A 52 1.46 18.21 3.48
N ARG A 53 0.40 18.39 2.66
CA ARG A 53 -0.34 19.66 2.59
C ARG A 53 -0.97 20.07 3.92
N LEU A 54 -1.40 19.09 4.72
CA LEU A 54 -1.97 19.30 6.05
C LEU A 54 -0.89 19.43 7.16
N GLY A 55 0.40 19.29 6.82
CA GLY A 55 1.49 19.40 7.78
C GLY A 55 1.63 18.20 8.72
N PHE A 56 1.08 17.03 8.36
CA PHE A 56 1.21 15.83 9.19
C PHE A 56 2.61 15.23 9.11
N SER A 57 3.17 14.87 10.28
CA SER A 57 4.50 14.26 10.39
C SER A 57 4.51 12.75 10.15
N LYS A 58 3.34 12.09 10.31
CA LYS A 58 3.15 10.64 10.17
C LYS A 58 1.81 10.31 9.52
N VAL A 59 1.76 9.16 8.86
CA VAL A 59 0.52 8.51 8.42
C VAL A 59 0.45 7.13 9.07
N ALA A 60 -0.53 6.91 9.93
CA ALA A 60 -0.82 5.59 10.48
C ALA A 60 -1.71 4.80 9.51
N THR A 61 -1.42 3.50 9.35
CA THR A 61 -2.25 2.58 8.56
C THR A 61 -2.54 1.33 9.38
N GLY A 62 -3.75 0.78 9.23
CA GLY A 62 -4.22 -0.41 9.97
C GLY A 62 -3.68 -1.75 9.47
N HIS A 63 -2.45 -1.79 8.91
CA HIS A 63 -1.85 -3.08 8.55
C HIS A 63 -1.45 -3.83 9.82
N ASN A 64 -1.82 -5.10 9.88
CA ASN A 64 -1.63 -5.95 11.04
C ASN A 64 -0.61 -7.08 10.79
N LEU A 65 -0.42 -7.97 11.76
CA LEU A 65 0.55 -9.06 11.68
C LEU A 65 0.31 -9.96 10.46
N ASP A 66 -0.94 -10.29 10.17
CA ASP A 66 -1.32 -11.15 9.05
C ASP A 66 -0.95 -10.50 7.72
N ASP A 67 -1.24 -9.20 7.56
CA ASP A 67 -0.85 -8.41 6.39
C ASP A 67 0.66 -8.38 6.16
N GLU A 68 1.43 -8.27 7.24
CA GLU A 68 2.89 -8.24 7.19
C GLU A 68 3.45 -9.62 6.88
N ALA A 69 2.96 -10.68 7.53
CA ALA A 69 3.33 -12.06 7.26
C ALA A 69 3.10 -12.42 5.77
N GLN A 70 1.93 -12.06 5.23
CA GLN A 70 1.61 -12.22 3.81
C GLN A 70 2.62 -11.47 2.93
N THR A 71 2.86 -10.19 3.22
CA THR A 71 3.75 -9.34 2.41
C THR A 71 5.18 -9.84 2.45
N ILE A 72 5.67 -10.26 3.62
CA ILE A 72 7.03 -10.80 3.80
C ILE A 72 7.17 -12.09 3.00
N LEU A 73 6.26 -13.06 3.18
CA LEU A 73 6.33 -14.34 2.48
C LEU A 73 6.22 -14.17 0.95
N MET A 74 5.29 -13.34 0.47
CA MET A 74 5.16 -13.02 -0.95
C MET A 74 6.48 -12.49 -1.55
N ASN A 75 7.19 -11.62 -0.83
CA ASN A 75 8.43 -11.02 -1.33
C ASN A 75 9.62 -11.98 -1.22
N TYR A 76 9.65 -12.87 -0.23
CA TYR A 76 10.61 -13.98 -0.22
C TYR A 76 10.44 -14.89 -1.43
N LEU A 77 9.23 -15.38 -1.67
CA LEU A 77 8.95 -16.31 -2.76
C LEU A 77 9.16 -15.69 -4.15
N ARG A 78 8.96 -14.38 -4.29
CA ARG A 78 9.23 -13.66 -5.54
C ARG A 78 10.67 -13.17 -5.68
N GLY A 79 11.54 -13.42 -4.71
CA GLY A 79 12.94 -13.00 -4.77
C GLY A 79 13.11 -11.47 -4.84
N ASN A 80 12.34 -10.71 -4.05
CA ASN A 80 12.38 -9.24 -4.02
C ASN A 80 13.03 -8.67 -2.74
N PRO A 81 14.33 -8.91 -2.49
CA PRO A 81 14.99 -8.51 -1.24
C PRO A 81 15.05 -6.98 -1.05
N SER A 82 15.11 -6.21 -2.14
CA SER A 82 15.06 -4.73 -2.07
C SER A 82 13.71 -4.19 -1.61
N LEU A 83 12.61 -4.93 -1.83
CA LEU A 83 11.30 -4.59 -1.29
C LEU A 83 11.20 -4.98 0.18
N LEU A 84 11.76 -6.13 0.57
CA LEU A 84 11.84 -6.56 1.97
C LEU A 84 12.53 -5.52 2.85
N ALA A 85 13.65 -4.94 2.38
CA ALA A 85 14.35 -3.88 3.10
C ALA A 85 13.48 -2.66 3.44
N ARG A 86 12.42 -2.40 2.65
CA ARG A 86 11.51 -1.26 2.81
C ARG A 86 10.32 -1.54 3.74
N LEU A 87 10.15 -2.78 4.19
CA LEU A 87 9.09 -3.19 5.12
C LEU A 87 9.48 -2.88 6.58
N GLY A 88 8.57 -3.21 7.49
CA GLY A 88 8.72 -2.99 8.93
C GLY A 88 7.66 -2.04 9.51
N PRO A 89 7.67 -1.85 10.84
CA PRO A 89 6.70 -0.98 11.53
C PRO A 89 6.77 0.49 11.07
N LYS A 90 7.99 0.96 10.76
CA LYS A 90 8.29 2.21 10.04
C LYS A 90 8.69 1.84 8.61
N THR A 91 7.86 2.17 7.62
CA THR A 91 8.15 1.80 6.21
C THR A 91 9.20 2.71 5.59
N GLY A 92 10.01 2.18 4.68
CA GLY A 92 11.00 2.95 3.93
C GLY A 92 12.42 2.85 4.50
N ILE A 93 13.37 3.24 3.66
CA ILE A 93 14.82 3.23 3.95
C ILE A 93 15.52 4.54 3.59
N VAL A 94 14.80 5.46 2.95
CA VAL A 94 15.28 6.79 2.59
C VAL A 94 14.39 7.80 3.29
N GLU A 95 15.01 8.80 3.92
CA GLU A 95 14.32 9.95 4.48
C GLU A 95 14.36 11.07 3.45
N ASP A 96 13.18 11.60 3.12
CA ASP A 96 12.99 12.62 2.10
C ASP A 96 11.75 13.45 2.49
N GLU A 97 11.86 14.79 2.44
CA GLU A 97 10.77 15.72 2.80
C GLU A 97 9.52 15.57 1.90
N GLY A 98 9.71 14.96 0.73
CA GLY A 98 8.67 14.56 -0.19
C GLY A 98 7.83 13.36 0.29
N PHE A 99 8.24 12.67 1.34
CA PHE A 99 7.51 11.55 1.93
C PHE A 99 7.13 11.76 3.40
N VAL A 100 5.84 11.59 3.69
CA VAL A 100 5.37 11.48 5.08
C VAL A 100 5.62 10.06 5.56
N GLN A 101 6.28 9.94 6.69
CA GLN A 101 6.63 8.64 7.25
C GLN A 101 5.37 7.84 7.62
N ARG A 102 5.23 6.65 7.02
CA ARG A 102 4.14 5.72 7.36
C ARG A 102 4.52 4.81 8.51
N VAL A 103 3.57 4.61 9.42
CA VAL A 103 3.69 3.74 10.59
C VAL A 103 2.51 2.78 10.67
N LYS A 104 2.73 1.63 11.32
CA LYS A 104 1.75 0.55 11.45
C LYS A 104 1.55 0.23 12.94
N PRO A 105 0.60 0.88 13.63
CA PRO A 105 0.38 0.64 15.06
C PRO A 105 -0.02 -0.81 15.37
N PHE A 106 -0.76 -1.47 14.48
CA PHE A 106 -1.23 -2.86 14.65
C PHE A 106 -0.25 -3.92 14.18
N TYR A 107 1.03 -3.56 13.93
CA TYR A 107 2.03 -4.45 13.33
C TYR A 107 2.16 -5.83 13.98
N PHE A 108 1.91 -5.92 15.29
CA PHE A 108 2.02 -7.14 16.09
C PHE A 108 0.68 -7.74 16.49
N CYS A 109 -0.44 -7.11 16.12
CA CYS A 109 -1.78 -7.60 16.36
C CYS A 109 -2.20 -8.50 15.19
N THR A 110 -2.82 -9.63 15.48
CA THR A 110 -3.42 -10.50 14.45
C THR A 110 -4.71 -9.89 13.94
N GLU A 111 -5.10 -10.25 12.71
CA GLU A 111 -6.41 -9.88 12.16
C GLU A 111 -7.57 -10.33 13.06
N LYS A 112 -7.40 -11.47 13.74
CA LYS A 112 -8.37 -11.98 14.71
C LYS A 112 -8.48 -11.07 15.94
N GLU A 113 -7.36 -10.60 16.48
CA GLU A 113 -7.36 -9.67 17.62
C GLU A 113 -7.99 -8.33 17.26
N ASP A 114 -7.63 -7.76 16.10
CA ASP A 114 -8.20 -6.50 15.60
C ASP A 114 -9.73 -6.63 15.43
N THR A 115 -10.19 -7.74 14.85
CA THR A 115 -11.61 -8.01 14.61
C THR A 115 -12.38 -8.15 15.93
N ILE A 116 -11.84 -8.93 16.87
CA ILE A 116 -12.47 -9.11 18.20
C ILE A 116 -12.55 -7.77 18.92
N TYR A 117 -11.48 -6.96 18.88
CA TYR A 117 -11.47 -5.64 19.49
C TYR A 117 -12.55 -4.73 18.91
N ALA A 118 -12.69 -4.67 17.58
CA ALA A 118 -13.71 -3.87 16.91
C ALA A 118 -15.14 -4.28 17.34
N ILE A 119 -15.42 -5.59 17.41
CA ILE A 119 -16.72 -6.11 17.86
C ILE A 119 -16.98 -5.73 19.33
N LEU A 120 -16.02 -5.95 20.23
CA LEU A 120 -16.19 -5.70 21.66
C LEU A 120 -16.34 -4.22 21.99
N THR A 121 -15.77 -3.34 21.17
CA THR A 121 -15.82 -1.88 21.36
C THR A 121 -16.94 -1.21 20.57
N GLY A 122 -17.69 -1.96 19.78
CA GLY A 122 -18.79 -1.43 18.97
C GLY A 122 -18.32 -0.52 17.83
N VAL A 123 -17.10 -0.72 17.32
CA VAL A 123 -16.64 -0.01 16.12
C VAL A 123 -17.43 -0.53 14.93
N GLU A 124 -18.20 0.36 14.29
CA GLU A 124 -18.91 0.02 13.06
C GLU A 124 -17.90 -0.20 11.92
N VAL A 125 -17.93 -1.40 11.34
CA VAL A 125 -17.08 -1.79 10.21
C VAL A 125 -17.97 -2.34 9.11
N ASP A 126 -17.89 -1.74 7.93
CA ASP A 126 -18.48 -2.31 6.72
C ASP A 126 -17.60 -3.45 6.20
N PHE A 127 -18.11 -4.68 6.28
CA PHE A 127 -17.43 -5.88 5.76
C PHE A 127 -17.57 -6.04 4.23
N VAL A 128 -17.54 -4.93 3.49
CA VAL A 128 -17.66 -4.95 2.02
C VAL A 128 -16.30 -5.25 1.40
N GLU A 129 -16.17 -6.40 0.76
CA GLU A 129 -14.98 -6.70 -0.04
C GLU A 129 -14.96 -5.91 -1.36
N CYS A 130 -13.75 -5.53 -1.78
CA CYS A 130 -13.56 -4.86 -3.06
C CYS A 130 -13.91 -5.81 -4.23
N PRO A 131 -14.72 -5.40 -5.22
CA PRO A 131 -15.09 -6.25 -6.35
C PRO A 131 -13.90 -6.65 -7.24
N TYR A 132 -12.76 -5.96 -7.11
CA TYR A 132 -11.51 -6.27 -7.82
C TYR A 132 -10.55 -7.18 -7.03
N HIS A 133 -10.97 -7.71 -5.88
CA HIS A 133 -10.16 -8.56 -5.00
C HIS A 133 -9.92 -9.99 -5.55
N VAL A 134 -10.78 -10.44 -6.47
CA VAL A 134 -11.02 -11.86 -6.86
C VAL A 134 -9.85 -12.63 -7.48
N GLU A 135 -8.75 -11.99 -7.87
CA GLU A 135 -7.63 -12.69 -8.51
C GLU A 135 -6.28 -12.20 -7.96
N ASN A 136 -5.87 -12.74 -6.81
CA ASN A 136 -4.59 -12.32 -6.26
C ASN A 136 -3.83 -13.45 -5.58
N TYR A 137 -2.59 -13.61 -6.02
CA TYR A 137 -1.52 -14.34 -5.33
C TYR A 137 -1.47 -14.10 -3.81
N ARG A 138 -1.90 -12.92 -3.34
CA ARG A 138 -2.01 -12.61 -1.91
C ARG A 138 -3.04 -13.50 -1.18
N LEU A 139 -4.17 -13.83 -1.80
CA LEU A 139 -5.19 -14.70 -1.23
C LEU A 139 -4.64 -16.11 -0.99
N GLU A 140 -3.94 -16.67 -1.98
CA GLU A 140 -3.30 -17.98 -1.84
C GLU A 140 -2.30 -17.99 -0.67
N ILE A 141 -1.52 -16.92 -0.52
CA ILE A 141 -0.56 -16.77 0.58
C ILE A 141 -1.28 -16.61 1.93
N ARG A 142 -2.36 -15.82 1.99
CA ARG A 142 -3.19 -15.68 3.19
C ARG A 142 -3.72 -17.04 3.63
N ASP A 143 -4.35 -17.78 2.72
CA ASP A 143 -4.98 -19.05 3.03
C ASP A 143 -3.94 -20.10 3.42
N PHE A 144 -2.77 -20.09 2.78
CA PHE A 144 -1.63 -20.92 3.17
C PHE A 144 -1.14 -20.62 4.60
N LEU A 145 -0.90 -19.34 4.91
CA LEU A 145 -0.46 -18.93 6.25
C LEU A 145 -1.51 -19.23 7.31
N ASN A 146 -2.80 -19.02 7.01
CA ASN A 146 -3.90 -19.34 7.93
C ASN A 146 -3.96 -20.84 8.24
N ARG A 147 -3.83 -21.69 7.21
CA ARG A 147 -3.78 -23.15 7.41
C ARG A 147 -2.58 -23.56 8.27
N LEU A 148 -1.39 -23.05 7.97
CA LEU A 148 -0.19 -23.36 8.75
C LEU A 148 -0.28 -22.88 10.20
N ASP A 149 -0.76 -21.66 10.42
CA ASP A 149 -0.89 -21.09 11.76
C ASP A 149 -1.95 -21.83 12.60
N SER A 150 -2.95 -22.45 11.96
CA SER A 150 -3.95 -23.28 12.63
C SER A 150 -3.40 -24.63 13.11
N THR A 151 -2.40 -25.19 12.43
CA THR A 151 -1.77 -26.47 12.80
C THR A 151 -0.52 -26.28 13.65
N VAL A 152 0.19 -25.17 13.46
CA VAL A 152 1.37 -24.76 14.22
C VAL A 152 1.16 -23.32 14.69
N PRO A 153 0.58 -23.12 15.90
CA PRO A 153 0.31 -21.79 16.42
C PRO A 153 1.58 -20.94 16.51
N GLY A 154 1.52 -19.71 16.02
CA GLY A 154 2.62 -18.75 16.11
C GLY A 154 3.51 -18.69 14.87
N VAL A 155 3.15 -19.37 13.77
CA VAL A 155 3.92 -19.36 12.51
C VAL A 155 4.04 -17.95 11.95
N LYS A 156 2.94 -17.18 11.96
CA LYS A 156 2.95 -15.79 11.44
C LYS A 156 3.83 -14.89 12.28
N GLN A 157 3.71 -14.98 13.62
CA GLN A 157 4.55 -14.25 14.57
C GLN A 157 6.02 -14.62 14.40
N GLY A 158 6.33 -15.92 14.28
CA GLY A 158 7.67 -16.43 14.07
C GLY A 158 8.30 -15.88 12.78
N LEU A 159 7.54 -15.90 11.67
CA LEU A 159 7.96 -15.33 10.38
C LEU A 159 8.29 -13.84 10.51
N VAL A 160 7.37 -13.05 11.07
CA VAL A 160 7.52 -11.59 11.20
C VAL A 160 8.68 -11.26 12.14
N ASN A 161 8.76 -11.89 13.31
CA ASN A 161 9.82 -11.64 14.29
C ASN A 161 11.20 -12.02 13.76
N ASN A 162 11.31 -13.14 13.03
CA ASN A 162 12.56 -13.53 12.39
C ASN A 162 12.96 -12.53 11.30
N PHE A 163 12.01 -12.11 10.46
CA PHE A 163 12.22 -11.06 9.47
C PHE A 163 12.76 -9.76 10.10
N LEU A 164 12.18 -9.31 11.22
CA LEU A 164 12.64 -8.09 11.91
C LEU A 164 14.09 -8.19 12.41
N LYS A 165 14.55 -9.39 12.83
CA LYS A 165 15.95 -9.62 13.20
C LYS A 165 16.90 -9.47 12.01
N MET A 166 16.45 -9.83 10.80
CA MET A 166 17.23 -9.70 9.56
C MET A 166 17.12 -8.32 8.91
N LEU A 167 16.06 -7.57 9.20
CA LEU A 167 15.75 -6.30 8.57
C LEU A 167 16.91 -5.27 8.62
N PRO A 168 17.68 -5.11 9.72
CA PRO A 168 18.82 -4.19 9.73
C PRO A 168 19.88 -4.51 8.66
N LEU A 169 20.14 -5.80 8.41
CA LEU A 169 21.08 -6.25 7.40
C LEU A 169 20.58 -5.92 6.00
N LEU A 170 19.28 -6.20 5.74
CA LEU A 170 18.64 -5.84 4.47
C LEU A 170 18.64 -4.33 4.23
N LYS A 171 18.34 -3.53 5.27
CA LYS A 171 18.37 -2.07 5.15
C LYS A 171 19.75 -1.56 4.78
N ARG A 172 20.81 -2.09 5.41
CA ARG A 172 22.20 -1.72 5.10
C ARG A 172 22.61 -2.12 3.67
N GLU A 173 22.19 -3.29 3.21
CA GLU A 173 22.47 -3.78 1.85
C GLU A 173 21.83 -2.86 0.78
N TYR A 174 20.60 -2.39 1.03
CA TYR A 174 19.79 -1.67 0.05
C TYR A 174 19.65 -0.16 0.31
N SER A 175 20.34 0.41 1.32
CA SER A 175 20.24 1.83 1.69
C SER A 175 20.92 2.79 0.70
N SER A 176 21.80 2.29 -0.17
CA SER A 176 22.58 3.10 -1.12
C SER A 176 21.77 3.65 -2.31
N SER A 177 20.46 3.41 -2.36
CA SER A 177 19.61 3.93 -3.43
C SER A 177 19.22 5.38 -3.16
N SER A 178 19.93 6.34 -3.76
CA SER A 178 19.48 7.74 -3.79
C SER A 178 18.14 7.85 -4.54
N LEU A 179 17.17 8.54 -3.96
CA LEU A 179 15.94 8.90 -4.65
C LEU A 179 16.18 10.15 -5.49
N GLY A 180 15.69 10.12 -6.73
CA GLY A 180 15.54 11.33 -7.54
C GLY A 180 14.14 11.93 -7.36
N HIS A 181 13.82 12.91 -8.17
CA HIS A 181 12.48 13.52 -8.23
C HIS A 181 11.82 13.24 -9.58
N CYS A 182 10.51 13.04 -9.56
CA CYS A 182 9.71 12.85 -10.75
C CYS A 182 9.73 14.12 -11.61
N LYS A 183 10.10 14.01 -12.90
CA LYS A 183 10.12 15.14 -13.84
C LYS A 183 8.74 15.79 -14.07
N VAL A 184 7.65 15.07 -13.81
CA VAL A 184 6.27 15.53 -14.06
C VAL A 184 5.65 16.20 -12.83
N CYS A 185 5.78 15.61 -11.64
CA CYS A 185 5.11 16.09 -10.43
C CYS A 185 6.05 16.55 -9.32
N GLY A 186 7.36 16.43 -9.50
CA GLY A 186 8.37 16.81 -8.51
C GLY A 186 8.43 15.93 -7.27
N ASN A 187 7.56 14.91 -7.11
CA ASN A 187 7.61 14.01 -5.95
C ASN A 187 8.80 13.05 -6.01
N PRO A 188 9.32 12.57 -4.87
CA PRO A 188 10.44 11.64 -4.86
C PRO A 188 10.11 10.33 -5.57
N SER A 189 11.08 9.82 -6.31
CA SER A 189 10.90 8.68 -7.20
C SER A 189 12.23 7.97 -7.46
N ALA A 190 12.19 6.64 -7.49
CA ALA A 190 13.32 5.81 -7.94
C ALA A 190 13.44 5.75 -9.49
N ARG A 191 12.64 6.55 -10.20
CA ARG A 191 12.55 6.62 -11.67
C ARG A 191 12.38 8.07 -12.09
N GLU A 192 12.72 8.39 -13.34
CA GLU A 192 12.51 9.73 -13.90
C GLU A 192 11.05 10.19 -13.84
N VAL A 193 10.10 9.28 -14.09
CA VAL A 193 8.66 9.53 -13.94
C VAL A 193 8.09 8.54 -12.92
N CYS A 194 7.40 9.05 -11.90
CA CYS A 194 6.85 8.22 -10.84
C CYS A 194 5.67 7.37 -11.37
N ARG A 195 5.40 6.24 -10.69
CA ARG A 195 4.34 5.32 -11.12
C ARG A 195 2.96 5.97 -11.21
N ALA A 196 2.67 6.98 -10.37
CA ALA A 196 1.41 7.70 -10.43
C ALA A 196 1.30 8.50 -11.75
N CYS A 197 2.31 9.30 -12.09
CA CYS A 197 2.35 10.03 -13.35
C CYS A 197 2.30 9.10 -14.57
N MET A 198 3.01 7.97 -14.56
CA MET A 198 2.94 6.99 -15.64
C MET A 198 1.53 6.39 -15.84
N ILE A 199 0.77 6.20 -14.75
CA ILE A 199 -0.63 5.75 -14.83
C ILE A 199 -1.49 6.86 -15.45
N MET A 200 -1.30 8.11 -15.00
CA MET A 200 -2.02 9.27 -15.52
C MET A 200 -1.78 9.48 -17.02
N GLU A 201 -0.53 9.43 -17.47
CA GLU A 201 -0.15 9.55 -18.89
C GLU A 201 -0.82 8.51 -19.78
N LYS A 202 -1.05 7.30 -19.25
CA LYS A 202 -1.72 6.22 -19.99
C LYS A 202 -3.24 6.34 -20.01
N ILE A 203 -3.85 6.95 -19.01
CA ILE A 203 -5.31 7.03 -18.86
C ILE A 203 -5.85 8.34 -19.44
N LYS A 204 -5.18 9.47 -19.17
CA LYS A 204 -5.63 10.82 -19.57
C LYS A 204 -6.01 10.97 -21.04
N PRO A 205 -5.30 10.38 -22.03
CA PRO A 205 -5.65 10.52 -23.44
C PRO A 205 -7.05 10.00 -23.81
N PHE A 206 -7.66 9.16 -22.95
CA PHE A 206 -8.97 8.57 -23.18
C PHE A 206 -10.08 9.21 -22.33
N LEU A 207 -9.75 10.23 -21.53
CA LEU A 207 -10.74 11.04 -20.84
C LEU A 207 -11.28 12.05 -21.86
N GLY A 208 -12.58 11.97 -22.17
CA GLY A 208 -13.21 12.89 -23.12
C GLY A 208 -12.94 14.34 -22.75
N GLY A 209 -12.36 15.11 -23.68
CA GLY A 209 -12.08 16.54 -23.50
C GLY A 209 -10.61 16.94 -23.27
N TRP A 210 -9.62 16.12 -23.64
CA TRP A 210 -8.21 16.54 -23.59
C TRP A 210 -7.74 17.12 -24.93
N GLU A 211 -7.64 18.45 -25.02
CA GLU A 211 -6.75 19.11 -25.97
C GLU A 211 -5.35 19.20 -25.34
N ALA A 212 -4.32 18.90 -26.15
CA ALA A 212 -2.92 18.84 -25.75
C ALA A 212 -2.35 20.21 -25.35
#